data_AF-D5SNA8-F1
#
_entry.id   AF-D5SNA8-F1
#
_cell.length_a   1.000
_cell.length_b   1.000
_cell.length_c   1.000
_cell.angle_alpha   90.00
_cell.angle_beta   90.00
_cell.angle_gamma   90.00
#
_symmetry.space_group_name_H-M   'P 1'
#
loop_
_entity.id
_entity.type
_entity.pdbx_description
1 polymer ?
#
loop_
_entity_poly.entity_id
_entity_poly.type
_entity_poly.pdbx_seq_one_letter_code
_entity_poly.pdbx_strand_id
1 'polypeptide(L)'
;MIHSILAGDSGMVLAQQPLPWLVNLWIAFLSVVFIGVFIVVVIAIIKGLRWFERSATNSQARFFQDVTAYVCPPSELEAAPQQLVMVKFHTYSGIMIYVLQYEHLFWATPADARKILSRMHWHNLTIGFFAYGILIVPLLSLANYAIQLKSISRQEAEITKQP
;
A
#
# COMPACT_ATOMS: atom_id res chain seq x y z
N MET A 1 -38.88 37.70 -20.45
CA MET A 1 -39.02 38.39 -19.15
C MET A 1 -37.87 39.37 -19.05
N ILE A 2 -38.19 40.65 -19.02
CA ILE A 2 -37.27 41.78 -19.19
C ILE A 2 -36.56 42.03 -17.85
N HIS A 3 -35.23 41.97 -17.82
CA HIS A 3 -34.45 42.57 -16.73
C HIS A 3 -34.02 43.96 -17.15
N SER A 4 -34.69 44.96 -16.60
CA SER A 4 -34.31 46.36 -16.63
C SER A 4 -33.04 46.56 -15.81
N ILE A 5 -32.00 47.17 -16.41
CA ILE A 5 -30.82 47.66 -15.69
C ILE A 5 -30.97 49.18 -15.60
N LEU A 6 -31.19 49.67 -14.37
CA LEU A 6 -31.10 51.08 -14.00
C LEU A 6 -29.63 51.52 -14.11
N ALA A 7 -29.37 52.50 -14.96
CA ALA A 7 -28.06 53.15 -15.10
C ALA A 7 -27.81 54.09 -13.90
N GLY A 8 -26.83 53.73 -13.07
CA GLY A 8 -26.15 54.67 -12.19
C GLY A 8 -24.97 55.29 -12.95
N ASP A 9 -24.99 56.61 -13.09
CA ASP A 9 -23.99 57.41 -13.80
C ASP A 9 -22.57 57.08 -13.37
N SER A 10 -21.68 56.90 -14.35
CA SER A 10 -20.26 56.48 -14.25
C SER A 10 -19.97 54.99 -14.00
N GLY A 11 -20.97 54.11 -14.15
CA GLY A 11 -20.71 52.68 -14.35
C GLY A 11 -20.56 52.36 -15.84
N MET A 12 -19.33 52.29 -16.37
CA MET A 12 -19.10 51.74 -17.71
C MET A 12 -19.62 50.30 -17.77
N VAL A 13 -20.80 50.11 -18.37
CA VAL A 13 -21.32 48.78 -18.68
C VAL A 13 -20.48 48.24 -19.84
N LEU A 14 -19.43 47.50 -19.52
CA LEU A 14 -18.70 46.71 -20.51
C LEU A 14 -19.67 45.67 -21.07
N ALA A 15 -20.31 45.99 -22.20
CA ALA A 15 -21.12 45.05 -22.94
C ALA A 15 -20.23 43.85 -23.30
N GLN A 16 -20.54 42.69 -22.71
CA GLN A 16 -19.80 41.46 -22.91
C GLN A 16 -19.98 41.03 -24.37
N GLN A 17 -19.04 41.40 -25.23
CA GLN A 17 -19.05 41.04 -26.65
C GLN A 17 -18.94 39.51 -26.74
N PRO A 18 -19.85 38.83 -27.48
CA PRO A 18 -19.77 37.39 -27.63
C PRO A 18 -18.43 37.02 -28.29
N LEU A 19 -17.72 36.07 -27.68
CA LEU A 19 -16.49 35.53 -28.27
C LEU A 19 -16.78 35.03 -29.70
N PRO A 20 -15.85 35.21 -30.65
CA PRO A 20 -16.02 34.69 -32.00
C PRO A 20 -16.33 33.20 -31.96
N TRP A 21 -17.29 32.74 -32.77
CA TRP A 21 -17.71 31.33 -32.81
C TRP A 21 -16.54 30.35 -33.01
N LEU A 22 -15.49 30.78 -33.73
CA LEU A 22 -14.26 30.02 -33.92
C LEU A 22 -13.53 29.75 -32.59
N VAL A 23 -13.50 30.73 -31.67
CA VAL A 23 -12.90 30.57 -30.34
C VAL A 23 -13.68 29.55 -29.51
N ASN A 24 -15.02 29.57 -29.59
CA ASN A 24 -15.85 28.58 -28.90
C ASN A 24 -15.59 27.15 -29.42
N LEU A 25 -15.37 26.98 -30.73
CA LEU A 25 -15.01 25.67 -31.30
C LEU A 25 -13.64 25.18 -30.80
N TRP A 26 -12.65 26.06 -30.70
CA TRP A 26 -11.33 25.69 -30.15
C TRP A 26 -11.41 25.32 -28.67
N ILE A 27 -12.18 26.09 -27.87
CA ILE A 27 -12.39 25.76 -26.45
C ILE A 27 -13.05 24.39 -26.32
N ALA A 28 -14.09 24.10 -27.11
CA ALA A 28 -14.78 22.81 -27.10
C ALA A 28 -13.82 21.66 -27.47
N PHE A 29 -13.02 21.83 -28.53
CA PHE A 29 -12.02 20.86 -28.95
C PHE A 29 -10.99 20.58 -27.84
N LEU A 30 -10.40 21.63 -27.26
CA LEU A 30 -9.42 21.49 -26.18
C LEU A 30 -10.03 20.81 -24.95
N SER A 31 -11.30 21.10 -24.64
CA SER A 31 -12.02 20.48 -23.53
C SER A 31 -12.19 18.98 -23.76
N VAL A 32 -12.56 18.56 -24.98
CA VAL A 32 -12.67 17.13 -25.34
C VAL A 32 -11.32 16.42 -25.25
N VAL A 33 -10.26 17.04 -25.75
CA VAL A 33 -8.89 16.48 -25.65
C VAL A 33 -8.47 16.33 -24.20
N PHE A 34 -8.69 17.36 -23.38
CA PHE A 34 -8.35 17.33 -21.95
C PHE A 34 -9.13 16.23 -21.21
N ILE A 35 -10.43 16.11 -21.45
CA ILE A 35 -11.27 15.04 -20.87
C ILE A 35 -10.74 13.66 -21.30
N GLY A 36 -10.40 13.49 -22.59
CA GLY A 36 -9.82 12.25 -23.11
C GLY A 36 -8.52 11.87 -22.41
N VAL A 37 -7.58 12.82 -22.29
CA VAL A 37 -6.31 12.63 -21.57
C VAL A 37 -6.56 12.29 -20.10
N PHE A 38 -7.46 13.02 -19.43
CA PHE A 38 -7.81 12.78 -18.04
C PHE A 38 -8.36 11.37 -17.82
N ILE A 39 -9.27 10.89 -18.67
CA ILE A 39 -9.82 9.52 -18.61
C ILE A 39 -8.70 8.49 -18.76
N VAL A 40 -7.79 8.68 -19.72
CA VAL A 40 -6.65 7.77 -19.93
C VAL A 40 -5.75 7.72 -18.70
N VAL A 41 -5.44 8.87 -18.10
CA VAL A 41 -4.64 8.96 -16.87
C VAL A 41 -5.33 8.21 -15.72
N VAL A 42 -6.64 8.43 -15.51
CA VAL A 42 -7.40 7.74 -14.46
C VAL A 42 -7.39 6.22 -14.67
N ILE A 43 -7.61 5.74 -15.91
CA ILE A 43 -7.57 4.31 -16.23
C ILE A 43 -6.16 3.74 -15.98
N ALA A 44 -5.11 4.46 -16.36
CA ALA A 44 -3.73 4.06 -16.15
C ALA A 44 -3.41 3.93 -14.65
N ILE A 45 -3.85 4.89 -13.82
CA ILE A 45 -3.72 4.85 -12.36
C ILE A 45 -4.44 3.62 -11.80
N ILE A 46 -5.71 3.40 -12.15
CA ILE A 46 -6.49 2.24 -11.65
C ILE A 46 -5.83 0.92 -12.05
N LYS A 47 -5.37 0.79 -13.29
CA LYS A 47 -4.65 -0.40 -13.77
C LYS A 47 -3.32 -0.59 -13.04
N GLY A 48 -2.57 0.49 -12.83
CA GLY A 48 -1.32 0.48 -12.08
C GLY A 48 -1.53 0.00 -10.64
N LEU A 49 -2.53 0.54 -9.95
CA LEU A 49 -2.89 0.13 -8.59
C LEU A 49 -3.29 -1.34 -8.51
N ARG A 50 -4.16 -1.83 -9.42
CA ARG A 50 -4.55 -3.25 -9.45
C ARG A 50 -3.40 -4.18 -9.78
N TRP A 51 -2.51 -3.79 -10.69
CA TRP A 51 -1.31 -4.56 -10.99
C TRP A 51 -0.39 -4.62 -9.76
N PHE A 52 -0.26 -3.51 -9.04
CA PHE A 52 0.54 -3.42 -7.83
C PHE A 52 -0.02 -4.30 -6.70
N GLU A 53 -1.34 -4.26 -6.45
CA GLU A 53 -2.01 -5.15 -5.50
C GLU A 53 -1.73 -6.62 -5.81
N ARG A 54 -1.89 -7.03 -7.08
CA ARG A 54 -1.59 -8.42 -7.50
C ARG A 54 -0.12 -8.77 -7.29
N SER A 55 0.78 -7.85 -7.60
CA SER A 55 2.21 -8.05 -7.38
C SER A 55 2.55 -8.24 -5.90
N ALA A 56 1.95 -7.44 -5.02
CA ALA A 56 2.10 -7.54 -3.58
C ALA A 56 1.54 -8.86 -3.03
N THR A 57 0.37 -9.31 -3.49
CA THR A 57 -0.18 -10.62 -3.09
C THR A 57 0.72 -11.77 -3.54
N ASN A 58 1.24 -11.70 -4.76
CA ASN A 58 2.14 -12.72 -5.30
C ASN A 58 3.48 -12.77 -4.55
N SER A 59 4.01 -11.62 -4.10
CA SER A 59 5.23 -11.61 -3.29
C SER A 59 4.99 -12.13 -1.88
N GLN A 60 3.82 -11.88 -1.30
CA GLN A 60 3.44 -12.40 0.02
C GLN A 60 3.41 -13.93 0.06
N ALA A 61 2.91 -14.57 -0.99
CA ALA A 61 2.93 -16.04 -1.09
C ALA A 61 4.36 -16.61 -1.04
N ARG A 62 5.37 -15.86 -1.51
CA ARG A 62 6.78 -16.31 -1.51
C ARG A 62 7.42 -16.29 -0.12
N PHE A 63 6.83 -15.59 0.84
CA PHE A 63 7.37 -15.54 2.21
C PHE A 63 7.40 -16.94 2.84
N PHE A 64 6.33 -17.70 2.58
CA PHE A 64 6.09 -19.03 3.13
C PHE A 64 6.54 -20.17 2.22
N GLN A 65 7.17 -19.86 1.08
CA GLN A 65 7.65 -20.88 0.16
C GLN A 65 8.76 -21.73 0.80
N ASP A 66 8.65 -23.06 0.74
CA ASP A 66 9.60 -24.00 1.35
C ASP A 66 9.71 -23.86 2.88
N VAL A 67 8.62 -23.45 3.53
CA VAL A 67 8.54 -23.27 4.98
C VAL A 67 7.17 -23.70 5.49
N THR A 68 7.11 -24.39 6.63
CA THR A 68 5.84 -24.70 7.30
C THR A 68 5.47 -23.60 8.28
N ALA A 69 4.35 -22.93 8.02
CA ALA A 69 3.76 -21.94 8.91
C ALA A 69 2.28 -22.24 9.11
N TYR A 70 1.81 -22.04 10.34
CA TYR A 70 0.43 -22.27 10.75
C TYR A 70 -0.23 -20.93 11.07
N VAL A 71 -1.52 -20.78 10.72
CA VAL A 71 -2.34 -19.60 11.08
C VAL A 71 -3.11 -19.85 12.38
N CYS A 72 -3.44 -21.10 12.67
CA CYS A 72 -3.86 -21.58 13.98
C CYS A 72 -3.24 -22.97 14.13
N PRO A 73 -2.32 -23.20 15.08
CA PRO A 73 -1.80 -24.55 15.31
C PRO A 73 -2.98 -25.46 15.73
N PRO A 74 -3.15 -26.64 15.10
CA PRO A 74 -4.22 -27.55 15.46
C PRO A 74 -4.02 -28.07 16.88
N SER A 75 -5.12 -28.14 17.65
CA SER A 75 -5.14 -28.59 19.06
C SER A 75 -4.53 -29.98 19.23
N GLU A 76 -4.70 -30.85 18.23
CA GLU A 76 -4.22 -32.25 18.21
C GLU A 76 -2.69 -32.37 18.05
N LEU A 77 -2.00 -31.27 17.72
CA LEU A 77 -0.57 -31.16 17.89
C LEU A 77 -0.28 -30.97 19.39
N GLU A 78 -0.70 -31.89 20.27
CA GLU A 78 -0.48 -31.80 21.71
C GLU A 78 0.99 -32.08 22.08
N ALA A 79 1.78 -32.67 21.16
CA ALA A 79 3.18 -33.06 21.41
C ALA A 79 4.25 -32.19 20.70
N ALA A 80 3.90 -31.34 19.74
CA ALA A 80 4.84 -30.46 19.03
C ALA A 80 4.58 -28.92 19.09
N PRO A 81 3.60 -28.37 19.85
CA PRO A 81 3.44 -26.91 19.91
C PRO A 81 4.59 -26.28 20.72
N GLN A 82 5.30 -27.09 21.51
CA GLN A 82 6.50 -26.75 22.26
C GLN A 82 7.68 -26.39 21.36
N GLN A 83 7.63 -26.58 20.04
CA GLN A 83 8.74 -26.19 19.15
C GLN A 83 8.38 -25.03 18.21
N LEU A 84 7.19 -24.46 18.35
CA LEU A 84 6.71 -23.39 17.49
C LEU A 84 6.80 -22.04 18.20
N VAL A 85 7.24 -21.02 17.48
CA VAL A 85 7.27 -19.64 17.93
C VAL A 85 6.19 -18.84 17.20
N MET A 86 5.54 -17.94 17.93
CA MET A 86 4.57 -17.01 17.37
C MET A 86 5.28 -15.76 16.85
N VAL A 87 5.00 -15.39 15.60
CA VAL A 87 5.51 -14.17 14.96
C VAL A 87 4.34 -13.31 14.50
N LYS A 88 4.40 -12.02 14.86
CA LYS A 88 3.47 -10.98 14.39
C LYS A 88 4.25 -9.90 13.64
N PHE A 89 4.16 -9.87 12.32
CA PHE A 89 4.94 -8.92 11.50
C PHE A 89 4.05 -8.16 10.53
N HIS A 90 4.40 -6.89 10.30
CA HIS A 90 3.68 -6.04 9.35
C HIS A 90 4.49 -5.89 8.06
N THR A 91 3.82 -6.12 6.93
CA THR A 91 4.37 -5.79 5.62
C THR A 91 3.66 -4.60 5.02
N TYR A 92 4.43 -3.73 4.39
CA TYR A 92 3.98 -2.50 3.78
C TYR A 92 4.16 -2.60 2.27
N SER A 93 3.12 -2.28 1.52
CA SER A 93 3.17 -2.23 0.05
C SER A 93 2.45 -0.97 -0.39
N GLY A 94 3.02 -0.20 -1.30
CA GLY A 94 2.35 0.99 -1.78
C GLY A 94 3.15 1.80 -2.78
N ILE A 95 2.53 2.85 -3.31
CA ILE A 95 3.16 3.85 -4.16
C ILE A 95 2.76 5.25 -3.70
N MET A 96 3.76 6.08 -3.39
CA MET A 96 3.58 7.47 -2.95
C MET A 96 2.45 7.64 -1.94
N ILE A 97 1.24 8.00 -2.40
CA ILE A 97 0.09 8.32 -1.54
C ILE A 97 -0.71 7.11 -1.08
N TYR A 98 -0.54 5.97 -1.72
CA TYR A 98 -1.32 4.77 -1.48
C TYR A 98 -0.46 3.74 -0.75
N VAL A 99 -0.76 3.50 0.53
CA VAL A 99 -0.06 2.51 1.36
C VAL A 99 -1.05 1.48 1.87
N LEU A 100 -0.71 0.22 1.64
CA LEU A 100 -1.38 -0.93 2.20
C LEU A 100 -0.48 -1.54 3.28
N GLN A 101 -1.05 -1.74 4.46
CA GLN A 101 -0.42 -2.45 5.56
C GLN A 101 -1.12 -3.79 5.73
N TYR A 102 -0.33 -4.86 5.77
CA TYR A 102 -0.81 -6.22 6.03
C TYR A 102 -0.16 -6.75 7.29
N GLU A 103 -0.98 -7.23 8.23
CA GLU A 103 -0.53 -7.93 9.42
C GLU A 103 -0.45 -9.43 9.13
N HIS A 104 0.71 -10.03 9.44
CA HIS A 104 0.94 -11.47 9.36
C HIS A 104 1.11 -12.00 10.77
N LEU A 105 0.20 -12.87 11.19
CA LEU A 105 0.29 -13.64 12.42
C LEU A 105 0.44 -15.11 12.06
N PHE A 106 1.56 -15.72 12.43
CA PHE A 106 1.82 -17.12 12.13
C PHE A 106 2.68 -17.79 13.20
N TRP A 107 2.60 -19.12 13.24
CA TRP A 107 3.40 -20.00 14.10
C TRP A 107 4.30 -20.85 13.21
N ALA A 108 5.59 -20.91 13.52
CA ALA A 108 6.56 -21.71 12.77
C ALA A 108 7.71 -22.16 13.68
N THR A 109 8.56 -23.08 13.23
CA THR A 109 9.80 -23.42 13.96
C THR A 109 10.71 -22.18 14.04
N PRO A 110 11.60 -22.04 15.04
CA PRO A 110 12.49 -20.88 15.14
C PRO A 110 13.32 -20.60 13.87
N ALA A 111 13.80 -21.66 13.21
CA ALA A 111 14.56 -21.56 11.96
C ALA A 111 13.70 -21.00 10.82
N ASP A 112 12.50 -21.56 10.66
CA ASP A 112 11.52 -21.17 9.65
C ASP A 112 10.99 -19.76 9.87
N ALA A 113 10.68 -19.42 11.13
CA ALA A 113 10.23 -18.10 11.55
C ALA A 113 11.24 -17.02 11.16
N ARG A 114 12.54 -17.25 11.41
CA ARG A 114 13.62 -16.32 11.00
C ARG A 114 13.69 -16.17 9.48
N LYS A 115 13.54 -17.28 8.73
CA LYS A 115 13.57 -17.27 7.26
C LYS A 115 12.40 -16.49 6.67
N ILE A 116 11.18 -16.71 7.18
CA ILE A 116 9.97 -15.96 6.79
C ILE A 116 10.14 -14.48 7.13
N LEU A 117 10.58 -14.18 8.37
CA LEU A 117 10.76 -12.82 8.85
C LEU A 117 11.78 -12.04 8.00
N SER A 118 12.89 -12.69 7.61
CA SER A 118 13.90 -12.09 6.72
C SER A 118 13.32 -11.76 5.34
N ARG A 119 12.50 -12.65 4.77
CA ARG A 119 11.83 -12.42 3.47
C ARG A 119 10.81 -11.28 3.54
N MET A 120 10.01 -11.24 4.62
CA MET A 120 9.06 -10.15 4.86
C MET A 120 9.78 -8.80 5.04
N HIS A 121 10.90 -8.79 5.75
CA HIS A 121 11.72 -7.58 5.90
C HIS A 121 12.31 -7.12 4.56
N TRP A 122 12.87 -8.04 3.78
CA TRP A 122 13.36 -7.73 2.43
C TRP A 122 12.28 -7.19 1.50
N HIS A 123 11.05 -7.72 1.59
CA HIS A 123 9.90 -7.16 0.88
C HIS A 123 9.62 -5.71 1.29
N ASN A 124 9.63 -5.40 2.59
CA ASN A 124 9.44 -4.02 3.06
C ASN A 124 10.55 -3.09 2.57
N LEU A 125 11.80 -3.57 2.48
CA LEU A 125 12.93 -2.79 1.98
C LEU A 125 12.90 -2.57 0.46
N THR A 126 12.28 -3.48 -0.31
CA THR A 126 12.28 -3.41 -1.77
C THR A 126 10.99 -2.80 -2.32
N ILE A 127 9.84 -3.28 -1.85
CA ILE A 127 8.51 -2.87 -2.31
C ILE A 127 7.96 -1.76 -1.40
N GLY A 128 8.14 -1.89 -0.08
CA GLY A 128 7.71 -0.88 0.89
C GLY A 128 8.45 0.46 0.77
N PHE A 129 9.66 0.47 0.18
CA PHE A 129 10.44 1.69 -0.08
C PHE A 129 9.71 2.70 -0.98
N PHE A 130 8.83 2.22 -1.87
CA PHE A 130 8.06 3.07 -2.78
C PHE A 130 6.80 3.68 -2.13
N ALA A 131 6.44 3.27 -0.91
CA ALA A 131 5.23 3.68 -0.20
C ALA A 131 5.51 4.83 0.80
N TYR A 132 4.88 6.01 0.64
CA TYR A 132 4.80 7.22 1.51
C TYR A 132 6.01 7.61 2.39
N GLY A 133 7.20 7.10 2.13
CA GLY A 133 8.31 7.30 3.05
C GLY A 133 9.44 6.35 2.71
N ILE A 134 10.16 6.69 1.63
CA ILE A 134 11.49 6.18 1.26
C ILE A 134 12.39 6.01 2.51
N LEU A 135 12.18 6.81 3.56
CA LEU A 135 12.90 6.71 4.82
C LEU A 135 12.10 6.07 5.98
N ILE A 136 10.81 6.35 6.13
CA ILE A 136 10.04 5.93 7.32
C ILE A 136 9.77 4.42 7.31
N VAL A 137 9.30 3.87 6.19
CA VAL A 137 8.93 2.45 6.10
C VAL A 137 10.14 1.53 6.32
N PRO A 138 11.32 1.77 5.72
CA PRO A 138 12.51 0.96 6.00
C PRO A 138 12.94 1.01 7.47
N LEU A 139 12.93 2.19 8.09
CA LEU A 139 13.31 2.36 9.50
C LEU A 139 12.36 1.61 10.44
N LEU A 140 11.05 1.77 10.24
CA LEU A 140 10.04 1.04 11.02
C LEU A 140 10.16 -0.48 10.79
N SER A 141 10.38 -0.91 9.56
CA SER A 141 10.55 -2.33 9.25
C SER A 141 11.80 -2.91 9.90
N LEU A 142 12.92 -2.18 9.95
CA LEU A 142 14.15 -2.62 10.58
C LEU A 142 13.99 -2.74 12.10
N ALA A 143 13.36 -1.74 12.74
CA ALA A 143 13.07 -1.78 14.17
C ALA A 143 12.17 -2.98 14.52
N ASN A 144 11.09 -3.19 13.77
CA ASN A 144 10.18 -4.31 13.99
C ASN A 144 10.88 -5.67 13.74
N TYR A 145 11.75 -5.74 12.73
CA TYR A 145 12.54 -6.93 12.43
C TYR A 145 13.46 -7.31 13.59
N ALA A 146 14.21 -6.33 14.12
CA ALA A 146 15.10 -6.55 15.26
C ALA A 146 14.34 -6.98 16.52
N ILE A 147 13.19 -6.35 16.81
CA ILE A 147 12.33 -6.71 17.93
C ILE A 147 11.83 -8.15 17.78
N GLN A 148 11.38 -8.54 16.59
CA GLN A 148 10.86 -9.89 16.38
C GLN A 148 11.93 -10.97 16.37
N LEU A 149 13.13 -10.70 15.87
CA LEU A 149 14.27 -11.60 16.05
C LEU A 149 14.56 -11.87 17.52
N LYS A 150 14.55 -10.82 18.36
CA LYS A 150 14.75 -10.96 19.80
C LYS A 150 13.62 -11.75 20.45
N SER A 151 12.38 -11.52 20.03
CA SER A 151 11.20 -12.27 20.47
C SER A 151 11.32 -13.77 20.16
N ILE A 152 11.68 -14.12 18.92
CA ILE A 152 11.89 -15.52 18.49
C ILE A 152 12.97 -16.18 19.36
N SER A 153 14.12 -15.53 19.55
CA SER A 153 15.20 -16.08 20.36
C SER A 153 14.79 -16.25 21.84
N ARG A 154 13.93 -15.38 22.37
CA ARG A 154 13.40 -15.54 23.73
C ARG A 154 12.46 -16.74 23.82
N GLN A 155 11.53 -16.87 22.87
CA GLN A 155 10.59 -17.99 22.82
C GLN A 155 11.32 -19.34 22.63
N GLU A 156 12.32 -19.40 21.75
CA GLU A 156 13.17 -20.59 21.55
C GLU A 156 13.91 -21.00 22.84
N ALA A 157 14.39 -20.02 23.62
CA ALA A 157 15.02 -20.29 24.91
C ALA A 157 14.02 -20.77 25.99
N GLU A 158 12.78 -20.28 25.95
CA GLU A 158 11.70 -20.75 26.83
C GLU A 158 11.29 -22.19 26.49
N ILE A 159 11.17 -22.50 25.20
CA ILE A 159 10.93 -23.84 24.65
C ILE A 159 12.01 -24.82 25.11
N THR A 160 13.28 -24.46 24.97
CA THR A 160 14.41 -25.34 25.30
C THR A 160 14.48 -25.66 26.80
N LYS A 161 13.84 -24.84 27.65
CA LYS A 161 13.81 -25.01 29.11
C LYS A 161 12.65 -25.88 29.61
N GLN A 162 11.66 -26.19 28.77
CA GLN A 162 10.58 -27.09 29.10
C GLN A 162 11.04 -28.53 28.77
N PRO A 163 11.34 -29.37 29.77
CA PRO A 163 11.80 -30.75 29.56
C PRO A 163 10.68 -31.68 29.10
#